data_AF-A0A0S7EJS9-F1
#
_entry.id   AF-A0A0S7EJS9-F1
#
_cell.length_a   1.000
_cell.length_b   1.000
_cell.length_c   1.000
_cell.angle_alpha   90.00
_cell.angle_beta   90.00
_cell.angle_gamma   90.00
#
_symmetry.space_group_name_H-M   'P 1'
#
loop_
_entity.id
_entity.type
_entity.pdbx_description
1 polymer ?
#
loop_
_entity_poly.entity_id
_entity_poly.type
_entity_poly.pdbx_seq_one_letter_code
_entity_poly.pdbx_strand_id
1 'polypeptide(L)'
;QAQAIIEILNDHNWNWVGLVATDGEYGRYAVERLQHHAAHHDICFAYIKFLPEFLVDNNLKVSINEAVKSITENTNVSVIVSFTKPNHMMYIFDNVLKHHKGRNKVWIASDTWSQSIDVLDTTRWNLKDVGTIFAYVSP
;
A
#
# COMPACT_ATOMS: atom_id res chain seq x y z
N GLN A 1 -0.93 6.84 -13.56
CA GLN A 1 -0.26 6.41 -12.31
C GLN A 1 0.25 4.96 -12.39
N ALA A 2 -0.58 3.96 -12.71
CA ALA A 2 -0.17 2.55 -12.71
C ALA A 2 1.10 2.23 -13.52
N GLN A 3 1.21 2.70 -14.77
CA GLN A 3 2.41 2.50 -15.59
C GLN A 3 3.67 3.07 -14.93
N ALA A 4 3.63 4.33 -14.49
CA ALA A 4 4.76 4.96 -13.82
C ALA A 4 5.18 4.22 -12.53
N ILE A 5 4.23 3.66 -11.78
CA ILE A 5 4.55 2.82 -10.62
C ILE A 5 5.29 1.55 -11.05
N ILE A 6 4.85 0.89 -12.13
CA ILE A 6 5.56 -0.29 -12.66
C ILE A 6 6.96 0.06 -13.15
N GLU A 7 7.14 1.20 -13.81
CA GLU A 7 8.46 1.71 -14.21
C GLU A 7 9.37 1.93 -12.99
N ILE A 8 8.87 2.56 -11.92
CA ILE A 8 9.60 2.71 -10.65
C ILE A 8 10.00 1.33 -10.08
N LEU A 9 9.06 0.38 -10.02
CA LEU A 9 9.35 -0.97 -9.53
C LEU A 9 10.44 -1.65 -10.37
N ASN A 10 10.35 -1.53 -11.69
CA ASN A 10 11.28 -2.12 -12.64
C ASN A 10 12.69 -1.50 -12.52
N ASP A 11 12.78 -0.17 -12.45
CA ASP A 11 14.06 0.55 -12.37
C ASP A 11 14.83 0.23 -11.07
N HIS A 12 14.10 -0.04 -9.99
CA HIS A 12 14.68 -0.46 -8.71
C HIS A 12 14.84 -1.98 -8.56
N ASN A 13 14.53 -2.77 -9.59
CA ASN A 13 14.53 -4.24 -9.58
C ASN A 13 13.64 -4.85 -8.48
N TRP A 14 12.55 -4.18 -8.13
CA TRP A 14 11.56 -4.67 -7.17
C TRP A 14 10.52 -5.54 -7.86
N ASN A 15 10.78 -6.85 -7.90
CA ASN A 15 9.94 -7.84 -8.57
C ASN A 15 8.99 -8.62 -7.63
N TRP A 16 9.09 -8.44 -6.32
CA TRP A 16 8.25 -9.12 -5.33
C TRP A 16 7.59 -8.11 -4.38
N VAL A 17 6.35 -7.75 -4.69
CA VAL A 17 5.71 -6.52 -4.19
C VAL A 17 4.36 -6.82 -3.53
N GLY A 18 4.04 -6.14 -2.44
CA GLY A 18 2.70 -6.17 -1.85
C GLY A 18 1.79 -5.11 -2.46
N LEU A 19 0.49 -5.39 -2.59
CA LEU A 19 -0.49 -4.39 -3.04
C LEU A 19 -1.68 -4.34 -2.07
N VAL A 20 -2.04 -3.14 -1.64
CA VAL A 20 -3.23 -2.88 -0.82
C VAL A 20 -4.07 -1.80 -1.52
N ALA A 21 -5.37 -2.02 -1.65
CA ALA A 21 -6.28 -1.08 -2.30
C ALA A 21 -7.64 -1.03 -1.59
N THR A 22 -8.36 0.08 -1.71
CA THR A 22 -9.78 0.12 -1.33
C THR A 22 -10.65 -0.48 -2.45
N ASP A 23 -11.68 -1.24 -2.08
CA ASP A 23 -12.55 -2.01 -2.95
C ASP A 23 -13.64 -1.18 -3.63
N GLY A 24 -13.27 0.00 -4.10
CA GLY A 24 -14.09 0.87 -4.93
C GLY A 24 -13.58 0.90 -6.37
N GLU A 25 -14.29 1.61 -7.25
CA GLU A 25 -13.95 1.70 -8.68
C GLU A 25 -12.50 2.12 -8.92
N TYR A 26 -12.03 3.17 -8.22
CA TYR A 26 -10.67 3.67 -8.35
C TYR A 26 -9.61 2.62 -7.99
N GLY A 27 -9.77 1.95 -6.84
CA GLY A 27 -8.81 0.95 -6.37
C GLY A 27 -8.81 -0.31 -7.24
N ARG A 28 -9.98 -0.79 -7.65
CA ARG A 28 -10.10 -1.94 -8.57
C ARG A 28 -9.47 -1.64 -9.93
N TYR A 29 -9.77 -0.48 -10.51
CA TYR A 29 -9.19 -0.06 -11.77
C TYR A 29 -7.66 0.06 -11.68
N ALA A 30 -7.15 0.64 -10.58
CA ALA A 30 -5.71 0.73 -10.36
C ALA A 30 -5.03 -0.65 -10.27
N VAL A 31 -5.62 -1.60 -9.53
CA VAL A 31 -5.09 -2.98 -9.42
C VAL A 31 -5.07 -3.65 -10.79
N GLU A 32 -6.14 -3.56 -11.58
CA GLU A 32 -6.21 -4.14 -12.92
C GLU A 32 -5.11 -3.57 -13.82
N ARG A 33 -4.94 -2.25 -13.85
CA ARG A 33 -3.89 -1.58 -14.63
C ARG A 33 -2.48 -1.96 -14.17
N LEU A 34 -2.25 -2.03 -12.85
CA LEU A 34 -0.98 -2.47 -12.29
C LEU A 34 -0.63 -3.89 -12.72
N GLN A 35 -1.59 -4.82 -12.62
CA GLN A 35 -1.40 -6.21 -13.06
C GLN A 35 -1.11 -6.30 -14.56
N HIS A 36 -1.86 -5.55 -15.37
CA HIS A 36 -1.65 -5.50 -16.82
C HIS A 36 -0.23 -5.05 -17.18
N HIS A 37 0.26 -3.98 -16.56
CA HIS A 37 1.62 -3.49 -16.82
C HIS A 37 2.69 -4.41 -16.21
N ALA A 38 2.50 -4.91 -14.98
CA ALA A 38 3.45 -5.82 -14.31
C ALA A 38 3.69 -7.12 -15.10
N ALA A 39 2.67 -7.63 -15.80
CA ALA A 39 2.77 -8.81 -16.66
C ALA A 39 3.82 -8.67 -17.80
N HIS A 40 4.22 -7.44 -18.13
CA HIS A 40 5.25 -7.15 -19.14
C HIS A 40 6.64 -6.93 -18.53
N HIS A 41 6.80 -6.99 -17.19
CA HIS A 41 7.99 -6.53 -16.47
C HIS A 41 8.55 -7.52 -15.43
N ASP A 42 8.26 -8.82 -15.50
CA ASP A 42 8.72 -9.83 -14.51
C ASP A 42 8.44 -9.46 -13.03
N ILE A 43 7.43 -8.62 -12.80
CA ILE A 43 7.01 -8.18 -11.46
C ILE A 43 5.82 -9.03 -11.02
N CYS A 44 5.90 -9.55 -9.80
CA CYS A 44 4.85 -10.34 -9.18
C CYS A 44 4.34 -9.69 -7.89
N PHE A 45 3.01 -9.70 -7.74
CA PHE A 45 2.36 -9.27 -6.52
C PHE A 45 2.26 -10.46 -5.55
N ALA A 46 3.05 -10.42 -4.47
CA ALA A 46 3.07 -11.45 -3.43
C ALA A 46 1.70 -11.62 -2.75
N TYR A 47 0.98 -10.51 -2.65
CA TYR A 47 -0.41 -10.47 -2.22
C TYR A 47 -1.08 -9.22 -2.78
N ILE A 48 -2.38 -9.32 -2.98
CA ILE A 48 -3.26 -8.20 -3.28
C ILE A 48 -4.36 -8.21 -2.23
N LYS A 49 -4.52 -7.11 -1.49
CA LYS A 49 -5.51 -6.98 -0.42
C LYS A 49 -6.47 -5.85 -0.69
N PHE A 50 -7.74 -6.18 -0.78
CA PHE A 50 -8.83 -5.23 -0.88
C PHE A 50 -9.41 -4.93 0.50
N LEU A 51 -9.52 -3.65 0.82
CA LEU A 51 -10.21 -3.13 2.00
C LEU A 51 -11.60 -2.64 1.56
N PRO A 52 -12.68 -2.87 2.32
CA PRO A 52 -13.99 -2.30 2.00
C PRO A 52 -13.90 -0.80 1.73
N GLU A 53 -14.69 -0.29 0.79
CA GLU A 53 -14.57 1.11 0.38
C GLU A 53 -15.00 2.11 1.48
N PHE A 54 -15.98 1.71 2.30
CA PHE A 54 -16.60 2.56 3.30
C PHE A 54 -16.17 2.17 4.71
N LEU A 55 -15.93 3.18 5.55
CA LEU A 55 -15.46 2.95 6.92
C LEU A 55 -16.50 2.29 7.85
N VAL A 56 -17.78 2.37 7.48
CA VAL A 56 -18.90 1.79 8.22
C VAL A 56 -19.10 0.30 7.92
N ASP A 57 -18.31 -0.28 7.01
CA ASP A 57 -18.41 -1.68 6.67
C ASP A 57 -17.98 -2.57 7.85
N ASN A 58 -18.83 -3.53 8.21
CA ASN A 58 -18.60 -4.45 9.33
C ASN A 58 -17.33 -5.31 9.16
N ASN A 59 -16.88 -5.53 7.91
CA ASN A 59 -15.69 -6.31 7.60
C ASN A 59 -14.41 -5.47 7.62
N LEU A 60 -14.48 -4.14 7.72
CA LEU A 60 -13.30 -3.27 7.63
C LEU A 60 -12.20 -3.70 8.58
N LYS A 61 -12.55 -3.95 9.85
CA LYS A 61 -11.57 -4.37 10.87
C LYS A 61 -10.89 -5.69 10.50
N VAL A 62 -11.64 -6.65 9.96
CA VAL A 62 -11.11 -7.95 9.53
C VAL A 62 -10.17 -7.75 8.34
N SER A 63 -10.59 -7.00 7.32
CA SER A 63 -9.77 -6.71 6.13
C SER A 63 -8.48 -5.95 6.45
N ILE A 64 -8.53 -4.97 7.37
CA ILE A 64 -7.33 -4.28 7.87
C ILE A 64 -6.39 -5.27 8.56
N ASN A 65 -6.89 -6.14 9.44
CA ASN A 65 -6.08 -7.14 10.13
C ASN A 65 -5.44 -8.13 9.14
N GLU A 66 -6.17 -8.56 8.11
CA GLU A 66 -5.63 -9.43 7.06
C GLU A 66 -4.56 -8.74 6.22
N ALA A 67 -4.75 -7.45 5.89
CA ALA A 67 -3.74 -6.67 5.18
C ALA A 67 -2.47 -6.52 6.02
N VAL A 68 -2.61 -6.15 7.30
CA VAL A 68 -1.49 -6.07 8.25
C VAL A 68 -0.79 -7.41 8.40
N LYS A 69 -1.55 -8.51 8.48
CA LYS A 69 -0.99 -9.87 8.51
C LYS A 69 -0.18 -10.16 7.26
N SER A 70 -0.72 -9.89 6.07
CA SER A 70 0.00 -10.06 4.81
C SER A 70 1.29 -9.22 4.75
N ILE A 71 1.27 -7.97 5.23
CA ILE A 71 2.47 -7.11 5.26
C ILE A 71 3.53 -7.62 6.25
N THR A 72 3.11 -8.08 7.42
CA THR A 72 4.03 -8.43 8.52
C THR A 72 4.55 -9.87 8.47
N GLU A 73 3.79 -10.80 7.88
CA GLU A 73 4.19 -12.21 7.77
C GLU A 73 4.98 -12.51 6.48
N ASN A 74 4.74 -11.79 5.39
CA ASN A 74 5.53 -11.91 4.15
C ASN A 74 6.85 -11.14 4.26
N THR A 75 7.79 -11.65 5.08
CA THR A 75 9.04 -10.96 5.41
C THR A 75 9.94 -10.60 4.22
N ASN A 76 9.84 -11.35 3.11
CA ASN A 76 10.57 -11.08 1.86
C ASN A 76 10.00 -9.90 1.06
N VAL A 77 8.82 -9.36 1.43
CA VAL A 77 8.22 -8.20 0.80
C VAL A 77 8.68 -6.94 1.54
N SER A 78 9.54 -6.16 0.90
CA SER A 78 10.01 -4.86 1.41
C SER A 78 9.24 -3.68 0.83
N VAL A 79 8.58 -3.87 -0.32
CA VAL A 79 7.89 -2.82 -1.08
C VAL A 79 6.38 -3.09 -1.10
N ILE A 80 5.59 -2.07 -0.79
CA ILE A 80 4.12 -2.13 -0.77
C ILE A 80 3.57 -0.97 -1.59
N VAL A 81 2.79 -1.28 -2.62
CA VAL A 81 1.99 -0.30 -3.37
C VAL A 81 0.65 -0.12 -2.66
N SER A 82 0.21 1.11 -2.45
CA SER A 82 -1.05 1.42 -1.76
C SER A 82 -1.93 2.36 -2.59
N PHE A 83 -3.07 1.84 -3.02
CA PHE A 83 -4.19 2.58 -3.66
C PHE A 83 -5.38 2.64 -2.70
N THR A 84 -5.15 3.22 -1.52
CA THR A 84 -6.15 3.32 -0.46
C THR A 84 -6.57 4.77 -0.23
N LYS A 85 -7.74 4.97 0.40
CA LYS A 85 -8.15 6.31 0.88
C LYS A 85 -7.37 6.66 2.16
N PRO A 86 -7.14 7.95 2.47
CA PRO A 86 -6.35 8.38 3.64
C PRO A 86 -6.71 7.70 4.96
N ASN A 87 -8.00 7.66 5.30
CA ASN A 87 -8.46 7.05 6.55
C ASN A 87 -8.18 5.54 6.64
N HIS A 88 -8.18 4.83 5.51
CA HIS A 88 -7.81 3.41 5.47
C HIS A 88 -6.31 3.25 5.69
N MET A 89 -5.50 4.11 5.06
CA MET A 89 -4.06 4.11 5.25
C MET A 89 -3.68 4.42 6.70
N MET A 90 -4.40 5.33 7.36
CA MET A 90 -4.26 5.60 8.79
C MET A 90 -4.47 4.34 9.64
N TYR A 91 -5.54 3.56 9.36
CA TYR A 91 -5.76 2.29 10.06
C TYR A 91 -4.69 1.25 9.75
N ILE A 92 -4.19 1.19 8.51
CA ILE A 92 -3.06 0.31 8.16
C ILE A 92 -1.82 0.72 8.96
N PHE A 93 -1.42 1.99 8.95
CA PHE A 93 -0.23 2.46 9.67
C PHE A 93 -0.32 2.26 11.19
N ASP A 94 -1.45 2.63 11.82
CA ASP A 94 -1.60 2.46 13.27
C ASP A 94 -1.52 0.98 13.70
N ASN A 95 -1.86 0.03 12.82
CA ASN A 95 -1.78 -1.39 13.15
C ASN A 95 -0.46 -2.04 12.70
N VAL A 96 0.03 -1.73 11.49
CA VAL A 96 1.24 -2.35 10.94
C VAL A 96 2.50 -1.96 11.70
N LEU A 97 2.60 -0.70 12.17
CA LEU A 97 3.78 -0.17 12.86
C LEU A 97 3.92 -0.69 14.30
N LYS A 98 2.85 -1.27 14.87
CA LYS A 98 2.91 -2.01 16.14
C LYS A 98 3.79 -3.27 16.01
N HIS A 99 3.99 -3.79 14.80
CA HIS A 99 4.83 -4.95 14.54
C HIS A 99 6.20 -4.52 14.00
N HIS A 100 7.30 -5.01 14.60
CA HIS A 100 8.65 -4.69 14.11
C HIS A 100 8.85 -5.04 12.63
N LYS A 101 8.24 -6.13 12.15
CA LYS A 101 8.28 -6.59 10.75
C LYS A 101 7.51 -5.68 9.79
N GLY A 102 6.62 -4.83 10.31
CA GLY A 102 5.83 -3.86 9.55
C GLY A 102 6.52 -2.50 9.40
N ARG A 103 7.65 -2.28 10.08
CA ARG A 103 8.41 -1.04 10.04
C ARG A 103 9.47 -1.04 8.94
N ASN A 104 9.98 0.15 8.63
CA ASN A 104 11.07 0.38 7.67
C ASN A 104 10.81 -0.30 6.30
N LYS A 105 9.59 -0.13 5.79
CA LYS A 105 9.18 -0.61 4.48
C LYS A 105 9.30 0.51 3.45
N VAL A 106 9.26 0.15 2.17
CA VAL A 106 9.09 1.09 1.07
C VAL A 106 7.61 1.11 0.68
N TRP A 107 7.00 2.28 0.69
CA TRP A 107 5.61 2.50 0.32
C TRP A 107 5.53 3.28 -0.98
N ILE A 108 4.83 2.75 -1.98
CA ILE A 108 4.49 3.49 -3.19
C ILE A 108 3.05 3.99 -3.04
N ALA A 109 2.92 5.30 -2.85
CA ALA A 109 1.69 5.99 -2.52
C ALA A 109 0.95 6.46 -3.78
N SER A 110 -0.35 6.17 -3.84
CA SER A 110 -1.25 6.83 -4.77
C SER A 110 -1.41 8.32 -4.44
N ASP A 111 -1.98 9.06 -5.37
CA ASP A 111 -2.30 10.48 -5.28
C ASP A 111 -3.31 10.76 -4.16
N THR A 112 -4.19 9.80 -3.88
CA THR A 112 -5.25 9.90 -2.86
C THR A 112 -4.75 10.14 -1.43
N TRP A 113 -3.63 9.51 -1.03
CA TRP A 113 -3.15 9.58 0.35
C TRP A 113 -1.76 10.19 0.50
N SER A 114 -0.98 10.26 -0.59
CA SER A 114 0.36 10.85 -0.56
C SER A 114 0.40 12.32 -0.12
N GLN A 115 -0.69 13.07 -0.31
CA GLN A 115 -0.79 14.48 0.08
C GLN A 115 -1.51 14.69 1.43
N SER A 116 -2.01 13.62 2.07
CA SER A 116 -2.75 13.74 3.32
C SER A 116 -1.80 13.76 4.51
N ILE A 117 -1.94 14.79 5.35
CA ILE A 117 -1.16 14.93 6.59
C ILE A 117 -1.66 14.01 7.72
N ASP A 118 -2.89 13.50 7.61
CA ASP A 118 -3.57 12.76 8.67
C ASP A 118 -3.36 11.23 8.58
N VAL A 119 -2.59 10.75 7.59
CA VAL A 119 -2.36 9.31 7.40
C VAL A 119 -1.47 8.72 8.49
N LEU A 120 -0.64 9.51 9.15
CA LEU A 120 0.27 9.06 10.20
C LEU A 120 -0.07 9.76 11.51
N ASP A 121 -0.39 9.00 12.56
CA ASP A 121 -0.50 9.53 13.92
C ASP A 121 0.91 9.89 14.43
N THR A 122 1.30 11.15 14.23
CA THR A 122 2.62 11.67 14.60
C THR A 122 2.84 11.77 16.10
N THR A 123 1.80 11.55 16.92
CA THR A 123 1.96 11.46 18.38
C THR A 123 2.51 10.10 18.81
N ARG A 124 2.38 9.07 17.95
CA ARG A 124 2.82 7.69 18.22
C ARG A 124 3.97 7.24 17.32
N TRP A 125 3.97 7.69 16.08
CA TRP A 125 4.87 7.18 15.03
C TRP A 125 5.60 8.32 14.34
N ASN A 126 6.74 8.00 13.73
CA ASN A 126 7.47 8.93 12.88
C ASN A 126 7.89 8.27 11.57
N LEU A 127 8.43 9.06 10.63
CA LEU A 127 8.82 8.56 9.31
C LEU A 127 9.90 7.46 9.36
N LYS A 128 10.73 7.40 10.40
CA LYS A 128 11.72 6.31 10.55
C LYS A 128 11.04 4.97 10.87
N ASP A 129 9.89 5.00 11.55
CA ASP A 129 9.10 3.78 11.77
C ASP A 129 8.46 3.30 10.45
N VAL A 130 8.00 4.24 9.61
CA VAL A 130 7.37 3.91 8.32
C VAL A 130 8.39 3.39 7.30
N GLY A 131 9.52 4.08 7.17
CA GLY A 131 10.55 3.82 6.17
C GLY A 131 10.52 4.85 5.04
N THR A 132 10.53 4.39 3.79
CA THR A 132 10.58 5.26 2.60
C THR A 132 9.20 5.36 1.96
N ILE A 133 8.80 6.55 1.50
CA ILE A 133 7.56 6.77 0.75
C ILE A 133 7.91 7.38 -0.61
N PHE A 134 7.51 6.72 -1.69
CA PHE A 134 7.48 7.26 -3.04
C PHE A 134 6.05 7.69 -3.36
N ALA A 135 5.85 8.97 -3.66
CA ALA A 135 4.55 9.49 -4.08
C ALA A 135 4.57 9.83 -5.56
N TYR A 136 3.60 9.31 -6.31
CA TYR A 136 3.35 9.79 -7.67
C TYR A 136 2.21 10.78 -7.65
N VAL A 137 2.52 12.06 -7.81
CA VAL A 137 1.53 13.11 -8.03
C VAL A 137 1.49 13.36 -9.54
N SER A 138 0.35 13.13 -10.18
CA SER A 138 0.19 13.52 -11.58
C SER A 138 0.33 15.05 -11.69
N PRO A 139 1.08 15.56 -12.68
CA PRO A 139 1.17 17.00 -12.92
C PRO A 139 -0.18 17.63 -13.26
#